data_AF-A0A9W7ZKL5-F1
#
_entry.id   AF-A0A9W7ZKL5-F1
#
_cell.length_a   1.000
_cell.length_b   1.000
_cell.length_c   1.000
_cell.angle_alpha   90.00
_cell.angle_beta   90.00
_cell.angle_gamma   90.00
#
_symmetry.space_group_name_H-M   'P 1'
#
loop_
_entity.id
_entity.type
_entity.pdbx_description
1 polymer ?
#
loop_
_entity_poly.entity_id
_entity_poly.type
_entity_poly.pdbx_seq_one_letter_code
_entity_poly.pdbx_strand_id
1 'polypeptide(L)'
;MGSGSEDSEVNGGRRKDILGKCPQQSILNVLRVACSDALKQKDFAARVQAIKQKFYNRDFDSIFLDPTNLPIYTAQYVPRRALCYYELFGHPELQKILQNQPKILCLGAGSGSEMLGITAACCRCKPSPITIHSQDYADWSSTLNALESAIRLKWKPEQVKYEFSKSNLLEITSQLEQQIAQSCLVTAMFVFNELFADKAKAINFVKSMVKCMKQGSLFLLVDSAGSFSSVKVGENSYMAYMFFDSLKHIFEPIVAEDSRWFRHTPGLCYPLPIENMRYFVRLYRKL
;
A
#
# COMPACT_ATOMS: atom_id res chain seq x y z
N MET A 1 10.94 -28.99 57.21
CA MET A 1 10.10 -28.64 56.05
C MET A 1 10.63 -27.35 55.47
N GLY A 2 11.54 -27.46 54.50
CA GLY A 2 12.13 -26.31 53.79
C GLY A 2 12.06 -26.64 52.32
N SER A 3 11.13 -26.00 51.63
CA SER A 3 10.83 -26.14 50.21
C SER A 3 12.01 -25.69 49.37
N GLY A 4 12.58 -26.62 48.59
CA GLY A 4 13.51 -26.32 47.51
C GLY A 4 12.78 -25.60 46.38
N SER A 5 13.31 -24.44 46.02
CA SER A 5 12.93 -23.66 44.85
C SER A 5 13.34 -24.41 43.57
N GLU A 6 12.35 -24.82 42.78
CA GLU A 6 12.55 -25.24 41.39
C GLU A 6 12.85 -23.99 40.53
N ASP A 7 14.10 -23.86 40.12
CA ASP A 7 14.50 -22.99 39.02
C ASP A 7 13.84 -23.49 37.73
N SER A 8 12.79 -22.79 37.29
CA SER A 8 12.25 -22.93 35.94
C SER A 8 13.00 -21.98 35.01
N GLU A 9 13.96 -22.52 34.27
CA GLU A 9 14.61 -21.84 33.15
C GLU A 9 13.55 -21.39 32.12
N VAL A 10 13.28 -20.08 32.09
CA VAL A 10 12.51 -19.45 31.03
C VAL A 10 13.38 -19.44 29.78
N ASN A 11 13.24 -20.48 28.97
CA ASN A 11 13.87 -20.60 27.66
C ASN A 11 13.19 -19.59 26.70
N GLY A 12 13.69 -18.35 26.72
CA GLY A 12 13.30 -17.27 25.83
C GLY A 12 13.70 -17.56 24.39
N GLY A 13 12.93 -18.41 23.72
CA GLY A 13 13.15 -18.79 22.33
C GLY A 13 13.28 -17.56 21.43
N ARG A 14 14.48 -17.35 20.86
CA ARG A 14 14.70 -16.39 19.77
C ARG A 14 13.69 -16.69 18.67
N ARG A 15 12.75 -15.78 18.45
CA ARG A 15 11.82 -15.86 17.32
C ARG A 15 12.62 -16.01 16.03
N LYS A 16 12.25 -17.00 15.21
CA LYS A 16 12.68 -17.04 13.81
C LYS A 16 12.26 -15.73 13.15
N ASP A 17 13.21 -15.01 12.59
CA ASP A 17 12.95 -13.87 11.71
C ASP A 17 12.09 -14.37 10.53
N ILE A 18 10.80 -14.03 10.53
CA ILE A 18 9.81 -14.55 9.56
C ILE A 18 10.22 -14.22 8.12
N LEU A 19 10.86 -13.07 7.93
CA LEU A 19 11.33 -12.61 6.62
C LEU A 19 12.75 -13.08 6.30
N GLY A 20 13.45 -13.62 7.30
CA GLY A 20 14.84 -14.03 7.21
C GLY A 20 15.82 -12.87 6.96
N LYS A 21 17.08 -13.20 6.69
CA LYS A 21 18.20 -12.26 6.59
C LYS A 21 18.04 -11.17 5.51
N CYS A 22 17.21 -11.39 4.49
CA CYS A 22 16.96 -10.42 3.42
C CYS A 22 15.45 -10.23 3.23
N PRO A 23 14.83 -9.31 3.99
CA PRO A 23 13.38 -9.08 3.91
C PRO A 23 12.90 -8.68 2.51
N GLN A 24 13.66 -7.85 1.80
CA GLN A 24 13.33 -7.47 0.43
C GLN A 24 13.26 -8.68 -0.51
N GLN A 25 14.22 -9.60 -0.43
CA GLN A 25 14.16 -10.84 -1.21
C GLN A 25 12.98 -11.73 -0.79
N SER A 26 12.64 -11.76 0.51
CA SER A 26 11.47 -12.49 0.98
C SER A 26 10.17 -11.95 0.39
N ILE A 27 10.03 -10.62 0.29
CA ILE A 27 8.87 -9.97 -0.36
C ILE A 27 8.79 -10.38 -1.84
N LEU A 28 9.91 -10.35 -2.56
CA LEU A 28 9.96 -10.77 -3.97
C LEU A 28 9.65 -12.26 -4.15
N ASN A 29 10.02 -13.11 -3.19
CA ASN A 29 9.71 -14.53 -3.23
C ASN A 29 8.20 -14.80 -3.09
N VAL A 30 7.48 -13.99 -2.29
CA VAL A 30 6.01 -14.06 -2.23
C VAL A 30 5.41 -13.70 -3.59
N LEU A 31 5.87 -12.62 -4.23
CA LEU A 31 5.38 -12.23 -5.56
C LEU A 31 5.69 -13.27 -6.63
N ARG A 32 6.86 -13.92 -6.57
CA ARG A 32 7.19 -15.01 -7.52
C ARG A 32 6.20 -16.18 -7.41
N VAL A 33 5.73 -16.48 -6.20
CA VAL A 33 4.72 -17.53 -5.99
C VAL A 33 3.35 -17.04 -6.47
N ALA A 34 2.91 -15.86 -6.01
CA ALA A 34 1.60 -15.32 -6.35
C ALA A 34 1.41 -15.09 -7.86
N CYS A 35 2.48 -14.67 -8.55
CA CYS A 35 2.46 -14.36 -9.99
C CYS A 35 3.05 -15.48 -10.85
N SER A 36 3.28 -16.70 -10.31
CA SER A 36 3.93 -17.81 -11.04
C SER A 36 3.31 -18.05 -12.41
N ASP A 37 1.99 -18.11 -12.48
CA ASP A 37 1.28 -18.48 -13.70
C ASP A 37 1.35 -17.37 -14.74
N ALA A 38 1.21 -16.12 -14.31
CA ALA A 38 1.40 -14.95 -15.15
C ALA A 38 2.80 -14.92 -15.75
N LEU A 39 3.84 -15.08 -14.92
CA LEU A 39 5.25 -15.06 -15.32
C LEU A 39 5.63 -16.17 -16.31
N LYS A 40 4.85 -17.26 -16.39
CA LYS A 40 5.05 -18.37 -17.33
C LYS A 40 4.32 -18.19 -18.66
N GLN A 41 3.46 -17.18 -18.80
CA GLN A 41 2.72 -16.95 -20.03
C GLN A 41 3.66 -16.59 -21.19
N LYS A 42 3.48 -17.24 -22.34
CA LYS A 42 4.32 -17.02 -23.53
C LYS A 42 4.18 -15.60 -24.09
N ASP A 43 3.01 -14.99 -23.93
CA ASP A 43 2.68 -13.64 -24.38
C ASP A 43 2.89 -12.56 -23.29
N PHE A 44 3.51 -12.89 -22.15
CA PHE A 44 3.71 -11.97 -21.03
C PHE A 44 4.34 -10.64 -21.47
N ALA A 45 5.45 -10.70 -22.22
CA ALA A 45 6.15 -9.51 -22.68
C ALA A 45 5.29 -8.64 -23.62
N ALA A 46 4.54 -9.27 -24.52
CA ALA A 46 3.63 -8.57 -25.43
C ALA A 46 2.50 -7.86 -24.65
N ARG A 47 1.93 -8.53 -23.64
CA ARG A 47 0.92 -7.94 -22.75
C ARG A 47 1.46 -6.78 -21.93
N VAL A 48 2.69 -6.88 -21.40
CA VAL A 48 3.35 -5.76 -20.71
C VAL A 48 3.47 -4.55 -21.63
N GLN A 49 3.85 -4.74 -22.90
CA GLN A 49 3.94 -3.63 -23.86
C GLN A 49 2.56 -3.04 -24.19
N ALA A 50 1.54 -3.87 -24.36
CA ALA A 50 0.17 -3.40 -24.57
C ALA A 50 -0.34 -2.56 -23.37
N ILE A 51 -0.07 -3.00 -22.14
CA ILE A 51 -0.40 -2.25 -20.92
C ILE A 51 0.36 -0.91 -20.89
N LYS A 52 1.66 -0.89 -21.24
CA LYS A 52 2.45 0.34 -21.31
C LYS A 52 1.87 1.34 -22.31
N GLN A 53 1.43 0.87 -23.47
CA GLN A 53 0.79 1.73 -24.47
C GLN A 53 -0.54 2.32 -23.97
N LYS A 54 -1.36 1.51 -23.28
CA LYS A 54 -2.60 2.00 -22.66
C LYS A 54 -2.34 3.05 -21.57
N PHE A 55 -1.28 2.89 -20.76
CA PHE A 55 -0.86 3.93 -19.80
C PHE A 55 -0.48 5.24 -20.49
N TYR A 56 0.28 5.15 -21.59
CA TYR A 56 0.64 6.34 -22.37
C TYR A 56 -0.61 7.07 -22.88
N ASN A 57 -1.62 6.31 -23.32
CA ASN A 57 -2.90 6.85 -23.78
C ASN A 57 -3.86 7.28 -22.65
N ARG A 58 -3.49 7.08 -21.37
CA ARG A 58 -4.37 7.27 -20.20
C ARG A 58 -5.67 6.46 -20.25
N ASP A 59 -5.62 5.31 -20.91
CA ASP A 59 -6.75 4.38 -21.04
C ASP A 59 -6.70 3.35 -19.90
N PHE A 60 -7.00 3.82 -18.69
CA PHE A 60 -6.92 3.01 -17.47
C PHE A 60 -7.97 1.90 -17.44
N ASP A 61 -9.17 2.14 -17.96
CA ASP A 61 -10.25 1.16 -17.97
C ASP A 61 -9.89 -0.06 -18.81
N SER A 62 -9.31 0.13 -20.01
CA SER A 62 -8.84 -0.99 -20.81
C SER A 62 -7.69 -1.76 -20.17
N ILE A 63 -7.02 -1.22 -19.15
CA ILE A 63 -6.01 -1.94 -18.37
C ILE A 63 -6.69 -2.70 -17.24
N PHE A 64 -7.45 -1.99 -16.39
CA PHE A 64 -7.86 -2.49 -15.09
C PHE A 64 -9.25 -3.15 -15.08
N LEU A 65 -10.09 -2.90 -16.09
CA LEU A 65 -11.38 -3.60 -16.25
C LEU A 65 -11.26 -4.85 -17.12
N ASP A 66 -10.08 -5.14 -17.66
CA ASP A 66 -9.76 -6.42 -18.32
C ASP A 66 -9.03 -7.35 -17.33
N PRO A 67 -9.71 -8.40 -16.81
CA PRO A 67 -9.14 -9.29 -15.80
C PRO A 67 -7.87 -10.01 -16.27
N THR A 68 -7.67 -10.15 -17.59
CA THR A 68 -6.50 -10.85 -18.15
C THR A 68 -5.22 -10.02 -18.03
N ASN A 69 -5.33 -8.71 -17.85
CA ASN A 69 -4.19 -7.82 -17.64
C ASN A 69 -3.73 -7.79 -16.18
N LEU A 70 -4.60 -8.08 -15.21
CA LEU A 70 -4.33 -7.85 -13.78
C LEU A 70 -3.15 -8.68 -13.24
N PRO A 71 -3.03 -9.99 -13.53
CA PRO A 71 -1.88 -10.77 -13.06
C PRO A 71 -0.56 -10.32 -13.70
N ILE A 72 -0.61 -9.89 -14.97
CA ILE A 72 0.55 -9.37 -15.73
C ILE A 72 1.01 -8.03 -15.15
N TYR A 73 0.06 -7.12 -14.92
CA TYR A 73 0.29 -5.84 -14.25
C TYR A 73 0.91 -6.05 -12.87
N THR A 74 0.35 -6.98 -12.10
CA THR A 74 0.82 -7.31 -10.74
C THR A 74 2.28 -7.73 -10.75
N ALA A 75 2.64 -8.70 -11.60
CA ALA A 75 4.02 -9.18 -11.72
C ALA A 75 5.00 -8.07 -12.11
N GLN A 76 4.59 -7.17 -13.02
CA GLN A 76 5.46 -6.12 -13.54
C GLN A 76 5.64 -4.94 -12.56
N TYR A 77 4.59 -4.50 -11.87
CA TYR A 77 4.58 -3.19 -11.20
C TYR A 77 4.55 -3.24 -9.67
N VAL A 78 4.06 -4.33 -9.06
CA VAL A 78 4.02 -4.49 -7.60
C VAL A 78 5.39 -4.60 -6.95
N PRO A 79 6.41 -5.31 -7.50
CA PRO A 79 7.68 -5.54 -6.82
C PRO A 79 8.30 -4.28 -6.21
N ARG A 80 8.51 -3.23 -7.02
CA ARG A 80 9.14 -1.99 -6.54
C ARG A 80 8.32 -1.27 -5.47
N ARG A 81 6.99 -1.23 -5.63
CA ARG A 81 6.09 -0.50 -4.72
C ARG A 81 5.98 -1.23 -3.39
N ALA A 82 5.83 -2.55 -3.39
CA ALA A 82 5.80 -3.35 -2.17
C ALA A 82 7.09 -3.20 -1.35
N LEU A 83 8.26 -3.21 -1.99
CA LEU A 83 9.54 -2.98 -1.31
C LEU A 83 9.63 -1.55 -0.72
N CYS A 84 9.23 -0.54 -1.50
CA CYS A 84 9.20 0.84 -1.01
C CYS A 84 8.26 1.00 0.18
N TYR A 85 7.07 0.42 0.11
CA TYR A 85 6.05 0.56 1.15
C TYR A 85 6.44 -0.19 2.42
N TYR A 86 7.09 -1.35 2.29
CA TYR A 86 7.71 -2.04 3.42
C TYR A 86 8.71 -1.14 4.17
N GLU A 87 9.57 -0.43 3.46
CA GLU A 87 10.52 0.51 4.10
C GLU A 87 9.82 1.71 4.73
N LEU A 88 8.81 2.25 4.06
CA LEU A 88 8.03 3.37 4.56
C LEU A 88 7.35 3.01 5.89
N PHE A 89 6.75 1.82 5.97
CA PHE A 89 6.15 1.31 7.20
C PHE A 89 7.18 0.99 8.29
N GLY A 90 8.48 1.12 8.04
CA GLY A 90 9.52 1.15 9.07
C GLY A 90 9.54 2.44 9.90
N HIS A 91 8.83 3.49 9.48
CA HIS A 91 8.72 4.75 10.23
C HIS A 91 8.08 4.53 11.62
N PRO A 92 8.58 5.15 12.71
CA PRO A 92 8.09 4.92 14.06
C PRO A 92 6.58 5.10 14.24
N GLU A 93 5.98 6.15 13.67
CA GLU A 93 4.53 6.37 13.77
C GLU A 93 3.71 5.29 13.06
N LEU A 94 4.19 4.77 11.92
CA LEU A 94 3.52 3.68 11.23
C LEU A 94 3.71 2.35 11.98
N GLN A 95 4.88 2.10 12.56
CA GLN A 95 5.10 0.94 13.42
C GLN A 95 4.18 0.95 14.66
N LYS A 96 3.92 2.11 15.26
CA LYS A 96 2.95 2.25 16.36
C LYS A 96 1.53 1.87 15.92
N ILE A 97 1.12 2.21 14.70
CA ILE A 97 -0.16 1.78 14.12
C ILE A 97 -0.21 0.25 14.03
N LEU A 98 0.82 -0.38 13.47
CA LEU A 98 0.87 -1.85 13.33
C LEU A 98 0.77 -2.59 14.67
N GLN A 99 1.20 -1.97 15.77
CA GLN A 99 1.19 -2.57 17.10
C GLN A 99 -0.10 -2.33 17.87
N ASN A 100 -0.80 -1.21 17.65
CA ASN A 100 -1.84 -0.72 18.58
C ASN A 100 -3.18 -0.40 17.92
N GLN A 101 -3.34 -0.54 16.61
CA GLN A 101 -4.55 -0.13 15.93
C GLN A 101 -4.98 -1.12 14.83
N PRO A 102 -6.25 -1.57 14.83
CA PRO A 102 -6.63 -2.80 14.14
C PRO A 102 -7.09 -2.63 12.70
N LYS A 103 -7.20 -1.42 12.11
CA LYS A 103 -7.72 -1.26 10.75
C LYS A 103 -7.02 -0.17 9.95
N ILE A 104 -6.41 -0.59 8.84
CA ILE A 104 -5.81 0.27 7.82
C ILE A 104 -6.69 0.21 6.57
N LEU A 105 -7.12 1.36 6.06
CA LEU A 105 -7.83 1.46 4.78
C LEU A 105 -6.88 2.00 3.70
N CYS A 106 -6.67 1.20 2.67
CA CYS A 106 -5.83 1.52 1.53
C CYS A 106 -6.71 1.94 0.35
N LEU A 107 -6.72 3.22 0.01
CA LEU A 107 -7.55 3.80 -1.05
C LEU A 107 -6.83 3.70 -2.40
N GLY A 108 -7.49 3.16 -3.42
CA GLY A 108 -6.87 2.87 -4.71
C GLY A 108 -5.68 1.92 -4.58
N ALA A 109 -5.84 0.89 -3.75
CA ALA A 109 -4.76 -0.03 -3.36
C ALA A 109 -4.28 -0.94 -4.51
N GLY A 110 -5.10 -1.07 -5.56
CA GLY A 110 -4.83 -1.87 -6.73
C GLY A 110 -4.47 -3.32 -6.43
N SER A 111 -3.39 -3.79 -7.06
CA SER A 111 -2.91 -5.17 -7.05
C SER A 111 -2.18 -5.62 -5.77
N GLY A 112 -2.22 -4.84 -4.69
CA GLY A 112 -1.75 -5.30 -3.38
C GLY A 112 -0.31 -4.95 -3.01
N SER A 113 0.25 -3.86 -3.58
CA SER A 113 1.56 -3.35 -3.14
C SER A 113 1.55 -2.95 -1.65
N GLU A 114 0.49 -2.28 -1.20
CA GLU A 114 0.29 -1.90 0.20
C GLU A 114 0.04 -3.13 1.07
N MET A 115 -0.87 -4.02 0.65
CA MET A 115 -1.14 -5.29 1.33
C MET A 115 0.16 -6.06 1.62
N LEU A 116 1.02 -6.23 0.62
CA LEU A 116 2.27 -6.96 0.77
C LEU A 116 3.30 -6.21 1.62
N GLY A 117 3.51 -4.92 1.37
CA GLY A 117 4.49 -4.10 2.10
C GLY A 117 4.14 -3.96 3.58
N ILE A 118 2.87 -3.71 3.89
CA ILE A 118 2.35 -3.61 5.26
C ILE A 118 2.45 -4.97 5.96
N THR A 119 2.05 -6.07 5.30
CA THR A 119 2.16 -7.40 5.90
C THR A 119 3.61 -7.74 6.24
N ALA A 120 4.55 -7.44 5.34
CA ALA A 120 5.96 -7.64 5.62
C ALA A 120 6.42 -6.78 6.81
N ALA A 121 5.96 -5.53 6.92
CA ALA A 121 6.26 -4.70 8.09
C ALA A 121 5.67 -5.30 9.38
N CYS A 122 4.45 -5.84 9.34
CA CYS A 122 3.83 -6.58 10.44
C CYS A 122 4.68 -7.78 10.88
N CYS A 123 5.27 -8.52 9.93
CA CYS A 123 6.15 -9.66 10.24
C CYS A 123 7.43 -9.27 11.00
N ARG A 124 7.84 -8.00 10.97
CA ARG A 124 8.98 -7.50 11.76
C ARG A 124 8.61 -7.13 13.20
N CYS A 125 7.36 -6.74 13.43
CA CYS A 125 6.89 -6.33 14.74
C CYS A 125 6.06 -7.43 15.42
N LYS A 126 5.59 -7.17 16.65
CA LYS A 126 4.50 -7.93 17.28
C LYS A 126 3.20 -7.17 16.99
N PRO A 127 2.55 -7.40 15.83
CA PRO A 127 1.30 -6.71 15.56
C PRO A 127 0.23 -7.22 16.51
N SER A 128 -0.67 -6.33 16.93
CA SER A 128 -1.99 -6.74 17.39
C SER A 128 -2.80 -7.26 16.19
N PRO A 129 -3.93 -7.97 16.38
CA PRO A 129 -4.84 -8.28 15.29
C PRO A 129 -5.13 -7.04 14.44
N ILE A 130 -4.81 -7.11 13.15
CA ILE A 130 -4.88 -5.99 12.22
C ILE A 130 -5.61 -6.39 10.96
N THR A 131 -6.42 -5.47 10.45
CA THR A 131 -7.17 -5.58 9.21
C THR A 131 -6.55 -4.64 8.20
N ILE A 132 -6.10 -5.18 7.08
CA ILE A 132 -5.67 -4.40 5.92
C ILE A 132 -6.80 -4.46 4.91
N HIS A 133 -7.52 -3.35 4.77
CA HIS A 133 -8.64 -3.22 3.85
C HIS A 133 -8.13 -2.55 2.57
N SER A 134 -8.11 -3.30 1.46
CA SER A 134 -7.79 -2.77 0.14
C SER A 134 -9.06 -2.30 -0.55
N GLN A 135 -9.10 -1.07 -1.04
CA GLN A 135 -10.22 -0.54 -1.80
C GLN A 135 -9.74 -0.12 -3.18
N ASP A 136 -10.50 -0.45 -4.22
CA ASP A 136 -10.20 -0.02 -5.60
C ASP A 136 -11.47 0.01 -6.47
N TYR A 137 -11.42 0.65 -7.64
CA TYR A 137 -12.56 0.70 -8.57
C TYR A 137 -12.61 -0.53 -9.50
N ALA A 138 -11.44 -1.14 -9.77
CA ALA A 138 -11.33 -2.40 -10.49
C ALA A 138 -11.45 -3.60 -9.54
N ASP A 139 -11.83 -4.76 -10.08
CA ASP A 139 -11.94 -5.99 -9.28
C ASP A 139 -10.60 -6.72 -9.19
N TRP A 140 -9.90 -6.53 -8.07
CA TRP A 140 -8.61 -7.17 -7.80
C TRP A 140 -8.73 -8.48 -7.01
N SER A 141 -9.94 -8.95 -6.72
CA SER A 141 -10.19 -10.07 -5.79
C SER A 141 -9.33 -11.30 -6.11
N SER A 142 -9.30 -11.72 -7.38
CA SER A 142 -8.51 -12.88 -7.82
C SER A 142 -7.00 -12.69 -7.57
N THR A 143 -6.48 -11.50 -7.88
CA THR A 143 -5.06 -11.17 -7.71
C THR A 143 -4.69 -11.09 -6.23
N LEU A 144 -5.51 -10.41 -5.42
CA LEU A 144 -5.29 -10.27 -3.98
C LEU A 144 -5.41 -11.62 -3.27
N ASN A 145 -6.32 -12.50 -3.68
CA ASN A 145 -6.42 -13.86 -3.13
C ASN A 145 -5.18 -14.71 -3.44
N ALA A 146 -4.63 -14.61 -4.66
CA ALA A 146 -3.38 -15.29 -5.02
C ALA A 146 -2.20 -14.76 -4.18
N LEU A 147 -2.14 -13.44 -3.98
CA LEU A 147 -1.14 -12.79 -3.14
C LEU A 147 -1.27 -13.20 -1.66
N GLU A 148 -2.48 -13.20 -1.12
CA GLU A 148 -2.80 -13.67 0.23
C GLU A 148 -2.36 -15.12 0.43
N SER A 149 -2.69 -15.99 -0.53
CA SER A 149 -2.31 -17.41 -0.47
C SER A 149 -0.79 -17.58 -0.40
N ALA A 150 -0.04 -16.82 -1.21
CA ALA A 150 1.42 -16.84 -1.19
C ALA A 150 2.00 -16.27 0.13
N ILE A 151 1.41 -15.20 0.66
CA ILE A 151 1.76 -14.61 1.95
C ILE A 151 1.56 -15.64 3.07
N ARG A 152 0.38 -16.27 3.15
CA ARG A 152 0.05 -17.27 4.18
C ARG A 152 0.96 -18.48 4.10
N LEU A 153 1.29 -18.93 2.88
CA LEU A 153 2.23 -20.02 2.66
C LEU A 153 3.64 -19.69 3.17
N LYS A 154 4.14 -18.46 2.95
CA LYS A 154 5.52 -18.09 3.28
C LYS A 154 5.71 -17.59 4.71
N TRP A 155 4.77 -16.80 5.21
CA TRP A 155 4.95 -16.02 6.45
C TRP A 155 3.98 -16.38 7.56
N LYS A 156 2.85 -17.05 7.25
CA LYS A 156 1.78 -17.39 8.21
C LYS A 156 1.41 -16.22 9.13
N PRO A 157 1.04 -15.03 8.61
CA PRO A 157 0.73 -13.87 9.45
C PRO A 157 -0.69 -14.00 10.04
N GLU A 158 -0.88 -14.85 11.04
CA GLU A 158 -2.20 -15.18 11.63
C GLU A 158 -2.93 -13.96 12.22
N GLN A 159 -2.18 -12.93 12.61
CA GLN A 159 -2.73 -11.68 13.16
C GLN A 159 -3.25 -10.73 12.08
N VAL A 160 -3.07 -11.02 10.79
CA VAL A 160 -3.44 -10.13 9.69
C VAL A 160 -4.69 -10.67 8.97
N LYS A 161 -5.76 -9.87 9.01
CA LYS A 161 -6.97 -10.04 8.22
C LYS A 161 -6.89 -9.18 6.96
N TYR A 162 -7.28 -9.76 5.82
CA TYR A 162 -7.36 -9.05 4.55
C TYR A 162 -8.83 -8.86 4.18
N GLU A 163 -9.16 -7.66 3.72
CA GLU A 163 -10.48 -7.32 3.21
C GLU A 163 -10.33 -6.55 1.90
N PHE A 164 -11.32 -6.69 1.01
CA PHE A 164 -11.37 -5.96 -0.25
C PHE A 164 -12.76 -5.35 -0.47
N SER A 165 -12.82 -4.11 -0.95
CA SER A 165 -14.05 -3.51 -1.48
C SER A 165 -13.82 -2.94 -2.89
N LYS A 166 -14.76 -3.24 -3.78
CA LYS A 166 -14.82 -2.64 -5.11
C LYS A 166 -15.75 -1.43 -5.07
N SER A 167 -15.21 -0.23 -5.25
CA SER A 167 -15.99 1.00 -5.31
C SER A 167 -15.23 2.10 -6.04
N ASN A 168 -15.94 3.04 -6.65
CA ASN A 168 -15.33 4.23 -7.23
C ASN A 168 -15.20 5.31 -6.13
N LEU A 169 -13.97 5.78 -5.86
CA LEU A 169 -13.74 6.83 -4.85
C LEU A 169 -14.44 8.16 -5.18
N LEU A 170 -14.74 8.40 -6.46
CA LEU A 170 -15.48 9.57 -6.91
C LEU A 170 -17.01 9.41 -6.78
N GLU A 171 -17.49 8.23 -6.36
CA GLU A 171 -18.88 7.91 -6.06
C GLU A 171 -18.99 7.52 -4.58
N ILE A 172 -19.04 8.55 -3.73
CA ILE A 172 -19.00 8.39 -2.27
C ILE A 172 -20.20 7.57 -1.80
N THR A 173 -19.94 6.45 -1.13
CA THR A 173 -20.96 5.58 -0.53
C THR A 173 -20.89 5.61 0.99
N SER A 174 -22.01 5.32 1.66
CA SER A 174 -22.03 5.18 3.13
C SER A 174 -21.05 4.11 3.63
N GLN A 175 -20.82 3.06 2.84
CA GLN A 175 -19.85 2.01 3.16
C GLN A 175 -18.42 2.57 3.19
N LEU A 176 -18.02 3.38 2.19
CA LEU A 176 -16.71 4.01 2.16
C LEU A 176 -16.52 4.97 3.34
N GLU A 177 -17.53 5.79 3.63
CA GLU A 177 -17.52 6.70 4.79
C GLU A 177 -17.35 5.93 6.11
N GLN A 178 -18.06 4.82 6.27
CA GLN A 178 -17.94 3.94 7.45
C GLN A 178 -16.54 3.30 7.54
N GLN A 179 -15.98 2.85 6.42
CA GLN A 179 -14.63 2.29 6.38
C GLN A 179 -13.58 3.33 6.80
N ILE A 180 -13.70 4.58 6.35
CA ILE A 180 -12.83 5.69 6.75
C ILE A 180 -12.97 5.96 8.26
N ALA A 181 -14.20 6.05 8.77
CA ALA A 181 -14.46 6.32 10.19
C ALA A 181 -13.95 5.23 11.14
N GLN A 182 -13.89 3.98 10.68
CA GLN A 182 -13.37 2.83 11.45
C GLN A 182 -11.84 2.68 11.37
N SER A 183 -11.17 3.43 10.51
CA SER A 183 -9.75 3.25 10.23
C SER A 183 -8.89 4.17 11.10
N CYS A 184 -7.78 3.61 11.60
CA CYS A 184 -6.77 4.36 12.33
C CYS A 184 -5.73 5.00 11.41
N LEU A 185 -5.60 4.44 10.21
CA LEU A 185 -4.73 4.89 9.14
C LEU A 185 -5.49 4.75 7.84
N VAL A 186 -5.61 5.86 7.14
CA VAL A 186 -6.07 5.91 5.75
C VAL A 186 -4.83 6.16 4.89
N THR A 187 -4.62 5.36 3.86
CA THR A 187 -3.52 5.55 2.92
C THR A 187 -4.07 5.87 1.54
N ALA A 188 -3.33 6.68 0.79
CA ALA A 188 -3.57 6.95 -0.60
C ALA A 188 -2.21 7.04 -1.31
N MET A 189 -1.82 5.96 -1.99
CA MET A 189 -0.47 5.80 -2.53
C MET A 189 -0.50 5.64 -4.05
N PHE A 190 -0.12 6.70 -4.78
CA PHE A 190 -0.16 6.81 -6.25
C PHE A 190 -1.57 6.75 -6.86
N VAL A 191 -2.54 7.39 -6.19
CA VAL A 191 -3.95 7.43 -6.64
C VAL A 191 -4.46 8.86 -6.89
N PHE A 192 -3.97 9.85 -6.14
CA PHE A 192 -4.59 11.17 -6.13
C PHE A 192 -4.44 11.91 -7.47
N ASN A 193 -3.31 11.74 -8.15
CA ASN A 193 -3.12 12.32 -9.48
C ASN A 193 -4.18 11.88 -10.49
N GLU A 194 -4.66 10.64 -10.39
CA GLU A 194 -5.71 10.10 -11.26
C GLU A 194 -7.09 10.65 -10.86
N LEU A 195 -7.39 10.70 -9.56
CA LEU A 195 -8.67 11.25 -9.06
C LEU A 195 -8.86 12.71 -9.47
N PHE A 196 -7.80 13.53 -9.42
CA PHE A 196 -7.86 14.94 -9.78
C PHE A 196 -8.06 15.21 -11.29
N ALA A 197 -8.18 14.18 -12.12
CA ALA A 197 -8.72 14.33 -13.47
C ALA A 197 -10.15 14.90 -13.45
N ASP A 198 -10.98 14.49 -12.48
CA ASP A 198 -12.27 15.14 -12.15
C ASP A 198 -12.12 15.89 -10.82
N LYS A 199 -11.66 17.13 -10.91
CA LYS A 199 -11.38 17.98 -9.74
C LYS A 199 -12.57 18.15 -8.81
N ALA A 200 -13.77 18.31 -9.37
CA ALA A 200 -14.96 18.58 -8.56
C ALA A 200 -15.31 17.37 -7.69
N LYS A 201 -15.35 16.18 -8.29
CA LYS A 201 -15.59 14.94 -7.54
C LYS A 201 -14.44 14.61 -6.60
N ALA A 202 -13.19 14.82 -7.01
CA ALA A 202 -12.03 14.60 -6.14
C ALA A 202 -12.06 15.48 -4.89
N ILE A 203 -12.37 16.78 -5.03
CA ILE A 203 -12.53 17.69 -3.89
C ILE A 203 -13.68 17.24 -2.99
N ASN A 204 -14.81 16.81 -3.56
CA ASN A 204 -15.94 16.28 -2.78
C ASN A 204 -15.56 15.02 -2.01
N PHE A 205 -14.82 14.10 -2.63
CA PHE A 205 -14.27 12.91 -1.97
C PHE A 205 -13.37 13.30 -0.79
N VAL A 206 -12.41 14.22 -1.00
CA VAL A 206 -11.51 14.64 0.09
C VAL A 206 -12.29 15.28 1.24
N LYS A 207 -13.30 16.10 0.95
CA LYS A 207 -14.18 16.68 1.99
C LYS A 207 -14.88 15.60 2.82
N SER A 208 -15.45 14.58 2.17
CA SER A 208 -16.08 13.44 2.85
C SER A 208 -15.05 12.66 3.67
N MET A 209 -13.90 12.32 3.08
CA MET A 209 -12.82 11.61 3.78
C MET A 209 -12.39 12.35 5.06
N VAL A 210 -12.06 13.63 4.95
CA VAL A 210 -11.65 14.48 6.08
C VAL A 210 -12.72 14.52 7.18
N LYS A 211 -14.00 14.62 6.78
CA LYS A 211 -15.13 14.64 7.72
C LYS A 211 -15.29 13.31 8.46
N CYS A 212 -15.08 12.19 7.78
CA CYS A 212 -15.26 10.86 8.35
C CYS A 212 -14.06 10.38 9.18
N MET A 213 -12.85 10.88 8.91
CA MET A 213 -11.64 10.49 9.63
C MET A 213 -11.75 10.77 11.14
N LYS A 214 -11.36 9.78 11.95
CA LYS A 214 -11.32 9.91 13.41
C LYS A 214 -10.24 10.90 13.85
N GLN A 215 -10.51 11.73 14.84
CA GLN A 215 -9.50 12.59 15.47
C GLN A 215 -8.33 11.74 16.00
N GLY A 216 -7.10 12.18 15.73
CA GLY A 216 -5.87 11.45 16.05
C GLY A 216 -5.51 10.32 15.08
N SER A 217 -6.38 9.93 14.14
CA SER A 217 -6.03 8.98 13.07
C SER A 217 -5.01 9.59 12.11
N LEU A 218 -4.35 8.73 11.34
CA LEU A 218 -3.32 9.14 10.40
C LEU A 218 -3.82 9.08 8.95
N PHE A 219 -3.32 10.02 8.14
CA PHE A 219 -3.47 9.97 6.68
C PHE A 219 -2.09 9.93 6.03
N LEU A 220 -1.79 8.84 5.33
CA LEU A 220 -0.55 8.66 4.59
C LEU A 220 -0.79 8.91 3.10
N LEU A 221 -0.26 10.02 2.60
CA LEU A 221 -0.29 10.39 1.20
C LEU A 221 1.09 10.20 0.59
N VAL A 222 1.16 9.37 -0.45
CA VAL A 222 2.39 9.14 -1.22
C VAL A 222 2.06 9.20 -2.69
N ASP A 223 2.84 9.92 -3.48
CA ASP A 223 2.71 9.91 -4.93
C ASP A 223 4.05 10.25 -5.57
N SER A 224 4.14 10.17 -6.89
CA SER A 224 5.35 10.53 -7.62
C SER A 224 5.72 11.99 -7.35
N ALA A 225 7.02 12.25 -7.14
CA ALA A 225 7.58 13.60 -7.00
C ALA A 225 7.99 14.22 -8.34
N GLY A 226 7.53 13.65 -9.46
CA GLY A 226 7.79 14.14 -10.82
C GLY A 226 6.88 15.30 -11.23
N SER A 227 7.32 16.09 -12.21
CA SER A 227 6.52 17.20 -12.79
C SER A 227 5.20 16.74 -13.43
N PHE A 228 5.14 15.48 -13.88
CA PHE A 228 3.92 14.83 -14.40
C PHE A 228 2.85 14.58 -13.33
N SER A 229 3.19 14.71 -12.05
CA SER A 229 2.33 14.43 -10.89
C SER A 229 1.70 15.68 -10.31
N SER A 230 1.59 16.73 -11.13
CA SER A 230 1.00 18.00 -10.74
C SER A 230 -0.37 18.19 -11.37
N VAL A 231 -1.28 18.78 -10.61
CA VAL A 231 -2.59 19.23 -11.09
C VAL A 231 -2.45 20.68 -11.55
N LYS A 232 -2.84 20.97 -12.79
CA LYS A 232 -2.86 22.35 -13.29
C LYS A 232 -4.07 23.11 -12.74
N VAL A 233 -3.85 24.27 -12.13
CA VAL A 233 -4.90 25.20 -11.69
C VAL A 233 -4.58 26.57 -12.29
N GLY A 234 -5.34 26.97 -13.31
CA GLY A 234 -4.96 28.09 -14.17
C GLY A 234 -3.66 27.78 -14.91
N GLU A 235 -2.71 28.71 -14.86
CA GLU A 235 -1.36 28.55 -15.43
C GLU A 235 -0.38 27.82 -14.49
N ASN A 236 -0.76 27.69 -13.21
CA ASN A 236 0.10 27.14 -12.17
C ASN A 236 -0.07 25.63 -12.01
N SER A 237 0.99 24.97 -11.58
CA SER A 237 1.08 23.52 -11.37
C SER A 237 1.26 23.25 -9.87
N TYR A 238 0.38 22.43 -9.30
CA TYR A 238 0.37 22.14 -7.87
C TYR A 238 0.44 20.64 -7.62
N MET A 239 1.28 20.24 -6.68
CA MET A 239 1.30 18.86 -6.21
C MET A 239 0.13 18.60 -5.27
N ALA A 240 -0.42 17.38 -5.28
CA ALA A 240 -1.57 17.03 -4.43
C ALA A 240 -1.31 17.34 -2.94
N TYR A 241 -0.08 17.14 -2.44
CA TYR A 241 0.25 17.46 -1.05
C TYR A 241 0.08 18.94 -0.71
N MET A 242 0.25 19.87 -1.64
CA MET A 242 0.10 21.31 -1.37
C MET A 242 -1.32 21.65 -0.94
N PHE A 243 -2.32 20.94 -1.49
CA PHE A 243 -3.70 21.07 -1.07
C PHE A 243 -3.87 20.61 0.39
N PHE A 244 -3.35 19.43 0.75
CA PHE A 244 -3.44 18.91 2.12
C PHE A 244 -2.63 19.75 3.13
N ASP A 245 -1.44 20.23 2.76
CA ASP A 245 -0.61 21.14 3.55
C ASP A 245 -1.33 22.48 3.85
N SER A 246 -2.29 22.89 3.01
CA SER A 246 -3.11 24.09 3.24
C SER A 246 -4.18 23.88 4.32
N LEU A 247 -4.55 22.64 4.63
CA LEU A 247 -5.60 22.28 5.59
C LEU A 247 -5.06 22.23 7.04
N LYS A 248 -4.27 23.23 7.45
CA LYS A 248 -3.54 23.25 8.75
C LYS A 248 -4.42 23.21 10.00
N HIS A 249 -5.70 23.54 9.87
CA HIS A 249 -6.69 23.46 10.95
C HIS A 249 -7.34 22.06 11.06
N ILE A 250 -7.07 21.19 10.09
CA ILE A 250 -7.61 19.82 9.99
C ILE A 250 -6.50 18.80 10.16
N PHE A 251 -5.29 19.08 9.64
CA PHE A 251 -4.16 18.17 9.63
C PHE A 251 -2.90 18.81 10.22
N GLU A 252 -2.21 18.02 11.03
CA GLU A 252 -0.84 18.27 11.48
C GLU A 252 0.12 17.38 10.67
N PRO A 253 1.10 17.95 9.94
CA PRO A 253 2.10 17.14 9.23
C PRO A 253 3.11 16.54 10.22
N ILE A 254 3.17 15.22 10.30
CA ILE A 254 4.17 14.45 11.05
C ILE A 254 5.42 14.21 10.19
N VAL A 255 5.22 13.82 8.94
CA VAL A 255 6.29 13.61 7.95
C VAL A 255 5.96 14.46 6.73
N ALA A 256 6.94 15.21 6.24
CA ALA A 256 6.83 15.99 5.02
C ALA A 256 8.14 15.96 4.24
N GLU A 257 8.21 15.08 3.24
CA GLU A 257 9.34 15.02 2.31
C GLU A 257 8.82 15.21 0.88
N ASP A 258 9.24 16.28 0.21
CA ASP A 258 8.79 16.63 -1.14
C ASP A 258 9.39 15.74 -2.22
N SER A 259 10.53 15.12 -1.94
CA SER A 259 11.16 14.19 -2.86
C SER A 259 12.12 13.24 -2.15
N ARG A 260 11.87 11.94 -2.32
CA ARG A 260 12.70 10.85 -1.81
C ARG A 260 12.88 9.80 -2.90
N TRP A 261 14.08 9.24 -2.97
CA TRP A 261 14.38 8.08 -3.81
C TRP A 261 14.28 6.79 -2.99
N PHE A 262 13.47 5.84 -3.46
CA PHE A 262 13.57 4.44 -3.06
C PHE A 262 14.54 3.72 -3.99
N ARG A 263 15.50 2.99 -3.40
CA ARG A 263 16.46 2.14 -4.09
C ARG A 263 16.48 0.78 -3.42
N HIS A 264 16.24 -0.27 -4.20
CA HIS A 264 16.27 -1.62 -3.65
C HIS A 264 17.72 -2.09 -3.39
N THR A 265 17.87 -3.09 -2.52
CA THR A 265 19.17 -3.70 -2.22
C THR A 265 19.76 -4.32 -3.50
N PRO A 266 21.08 -4.20 -3.74
CA PRO A 266 21.72 -4.91 -4.85
C PRO A 266 21.61 -6.44 -4.70
N GLY A 267 21.62 -7.16 -5.82
CA GLY A 267 21.65 -8.64 -5.81
C GLY A 267 20.30 -9.32 -5.54
N LEU A 268 19.19 -8.58 -5.56
CA LEU A 268 17.86 -9.18 -5.51
C LEU A 268 17.55 -9.98 -6.80
N CYS A 269 16.92 -11.12 -6.63
CA CYS A 269 16.49 -12.01 -7.70
C CYS A 269 14.98 -11.88 -7.93
N TYR A 270 14.58 -11.41 -9.10
CA TYR A 270 13.21 -11.41 -9.61
C TYR A 270 13.27 -11.53 -11.14
N PRO A 271 12.32 -12.23 -11.80
CA PRO A 271 12.39 -12.47 -13.24
C PRO A 271 12.24 -11.22 -14.11
N LEU A 272 11.87 -10.07 -13.51
CA LEU A 272 11.69 -8.80 -14.20
C LEU A 272 12.55 -7.72 -13.55
N PRO A 273 12.97 -6.68 -14.30
CA PRO A 273 13.68 -5.54 -13.73
C PRO A 273 12.87 -4.86 -12.62
N ILE A 274 13.55 -4.52 -11.52
CA ILE A 274 12.97 -3.73 -10.42
C ILE A 274 13.50 -2.30 -10.57
N GLU A 275 12.62 -1.36 -10.86
CA GLU A 275 13.01 0.04 -11.08
C GLU A 275 13.07 0.81 -9.75
N ASN A 276 14.01 1.75 -9.66
CA ASN A 276 14.03 2.76 -8.60
C ASN A 276 12.83 3.70 -8.75
N MET A 277 12.40 4.31 -7.64
CA MET A 277 11.21 5.17 -7.63
C MET A 277 11.49 6.46 -6.89
N ARG A 278 11.02 7.59 -7.44
CA ARG A 278 11.05 8.89 -6.77
C ARG A 278 9.64 9.31 -6.40
N TYR A 279 9.42 9.62 -5.13
CA TYR A 279 8.10 9.92 -4.58
C TYR A 279 8.19 11.05 -3.55
N PHE A 280 7.07 11.71 -3.27
CA PHE A 280 6.93 12.53 -2.09
C PHE A 280 6.18 11.72 -1.02
N VAL A 281 6.39 12.05 0.25
CA VAL A 281 5.62 11.47 1.35
C VAL A 281 5.09 12.56 2.25
N ARG A 282 3.83 12.37 2.64
CA ARG A 282 3.18 13.11 3.71
C ARG A 282 2.50 12.13 4.65
N LEU A 283 2.82 12.22 5.93
CA LEU A 283 2.06 11.57 6.99
C LEU A 283 1.43 12.66 7.82
N TYR A 284 0.10 12.73 7.81
CA TYR A 284 -0.66 13.71 8.59
C TYR A 284 -1.33 13.04 9.78
N ARG A 285 -1.43 13.76 10.89
CA ARG A 285 -2.36 13.46 11.98
C ARG A 285 -3.64 14.27 11.78
N LYS A 286 -4.80 13.62 11.86
CA LYS A 286 -6.08 14.33 11.89
C LYS A 286 -6.22 15.06 13.23
N LEU A 287 -6.32 16.38 13.17
CA LEU A 287 -6.55 17.26 14.33
C LEU A 287 -7.95 17.16 14.87
#